data_AF-A0A813UH85-F1
#
_entry.id   AF-A0A813UH85-F1
#
_cell.length_a   1.000
_cell.length_b   1.000
_cell.length_c   1.000
_cell.angle_alpha   90.00
_cell.angle_beta   90.00
_cell.angle_gamma   90.00
#
_symmetry.space_group_name_H-M   'P 1'
#
loop_
_entity.id
_entity.type
_entity.pdbx_description
1 polymer ?
#
loop_
_entity_poly.entity_id
_entity_poly.type
_entity_poly.pdbx_seq_one_letter_code
_entity_poly.pdbx_strand_id
1 'polypeptide(L)'
;MYSNKLLRLMMYDEQSQPPPDIKSLNASIFTRFGDVTTQDLVREMLLETIISNNTHFDQFYNECLPLSCTYTNKQRRRILASLLLLIALCSGLNKIFRILIPSFGKIIFSCIDWWKRRHTRRDHFSDDITCPCTHISIPYGDFISELQVDAFHEACSTNAIFDILTDGLLGLDEFNLSYGNDFKVWKFFFIDSLRLLCLLAQESVENSINVFLSSTMLINQLESRERFENEINNTINQFQKRISISFAQTLDLLRMTAQGNALLSTFSSNWNLSRAGIDSERNTSFVTIPIIHNNTEQNTSCSCATLQTCTMPVNLSNSNETMIIDGMVFGCNLLETVLLSSLSCLYSETCFINLRDLLGAPPRPVKPLNDSLTRFSVNDTIETMAYQMFIESWTSNASYENFYNSCSPNYCVYTYRSRFDVREMLTTFLSVFVGLSFGIRFAVPYLVKIFQKIKRRFRIEPTQ
;
A
#
# COMPACT_ATOMS: atom_id res chain seq x y z
N MET A 1 7.70 -45.07 -3.09
CA MET A 1 8.23 -44.17 -4.13
C MET A 1 8.64 -42.87 -3.43
N TYR A 2 9.92 -42.50 -3.59
CA TYR A 2 10.72 -41.38 -3.05
C TYR A 2 10.02 -40.10 -2.55
N SER A 3 10.55 -39.30 -1.64
CA SER A 3 11.71 -39.37 -0.73
C SER A 3 11.84 -38.03 0.00
N ASN A 4 12.09 -38.10 1.30
CA ASN A 4 12.78 -37.08 2.09
C ASN A 4 14.13 -36.74 1.44
N LYS A 5 14.46 -35.45 1.31
CA LYS A 5 15.82 -34.90 1.47
C LYS A 5 15.80 -33.38 1.35
N LEU A 6 16.62 -32.75 2.20
CA LEU A 6 16.94 -31.31 2.28
C LEU A 6 16.07 -30.45 3.21
N LEU A 7 15.92 -30.90 4.46
CA LEU A 7 15.99 -30.00 5.62
C LEU A 7 17.28 -30.34 6.39
N ARG A 8 18.39 -29.73 6.00
CA ARG A 8 19.63 -29.67 6.80
C ARG A 8 20.43 -28.48 6.30
N LEU A 9 20.74 -27.60 7.25
CA LEU A 9 21.81 -26.61 7.31
C LEU A 9 21.31 -25.15 7.40
N MET A 10 21.73 -24.56 8.53
CA MET A 10 21.89 -23.14 8.83
C MET A 10 20.70 -22.41 9.45
N MET A 11 20.43 -22.77 10.71
CA MET A 11 20.08 -21.80 11.75
C MET A 11 21.28 -21.69 12.72
N TYR A 12 21.98 -20.56 12.62
CA TYR A 12 22.77 -19.86 13.66
C TYR A 12 21.85 -18.66 14.03
N ASP A 13 21.75 -18.10 15.23
CA ASP A 13 22.64 -18.02 16.39
C ASP A 13 21.79 -17.49 17.59
N GLU A 14 22.46 -17.35 18.73
CA GLU A 14 22.12 -16.59 19.93
C GLU A 14 21.24 -17.25 21.00
N GLN A 15 21.93 -17.88 21.97
CA GLN A 15 21.63 -17.63 23.37
C GLN A 15 22.92 -17.27 24.15
N SER A 16 22.75 -16.19 24.89
CA SER A 16 23.73 -15.38 25.61
C SER A 16 24.18 -15.91 26.97
N GLN A 17 25.33 -15.38 27.41
CA GLN A 17 25.87 -15.22 28.78
C GLN A 17 26.98 -16.19 29.21
N PRO A 18 27.87 -15.77 30.14
CA PRO A 18 28.66 -14.54 30.20
C PRO A 18 30.17 -14.91 30.34
N PRO A 19 31.12 -13.96 30.38
CA PRO A 19 32.52 -14.24 30.08
C PRO A 19 33.23 -14.92 31.26
N PRO A 20 34.09 -15.92 31.01
CA PRO A 20 35.01 -16.40 32.02
C PRO A 20 36.27 -15.53 32.07
N ASP A 21 36.47 -14.96 33.24
CA ASP A 21 37.58 -14.15 33.70
C ASP A 21 38.68 -15.08 34.26
N ILE A 22 39.89 -15.09 33.67
CA ILE A 22 41.07 -15.70 34.30
C ILE A 22 42.34 -14.87 34.02
N LYS A 23 42.60 -13.98 34.98
CA LYS A 23 43.83 -13.60 35.68
C LYS A 23 45.23 -13.90 35.10
N SER A 24 46.08 -12.89 35.32
CA SER A 24 47.53 -12.81 35.20
C SER A 24 48.33 -13.71 36.16
N LEU A 25 49.48 -14.20 35.69
CA LEU A 25 50.83 -14.12 36.30
C LEU A 25 51.75 -15.16 35.62
N ASN A 26 52.90 -14.76 35.09
CA ASN A 26 54.13 -14.73 35.89
C ASN A 26 55.33 -14.23 35.07
N ALA A 27 56.10 -13.37 35.72
CA ALA A 27 57.43 -12.94 35.34
C ALA A 27 58.45 -14.01 35.75
N SER A 28 59.06 -14.68 34.77
CA SER A 28 60.44 -15.18 34.84
C SER A 28 60.75 -16.05 33.61
N ILE A 29 61.27 -15.45 32.54
CA ILE A 29 62.24 -16.13 31.69
C ILE A 29 63.48 -15.24 31.68
N PHE A 30 64.55 -15.77 32.25
CA PHE A 30 65.87 -15.17 32.35
C PHE A 30 66.39 -14.76 30.97
N THR A 31 66.40 -13.46 30.67
CA THR A 31 67.35 -12.92 29.71
C THR A 31 68.63 -12.59 30.47
N ARG A 32 69.65 -13.41 30.24
CA ARG A 32 71.05 -13.04 30.47
C ARG A 32 71.29 -11.70 29.75
N PHE A 33 72.06 -10.79 30.35
CA PHE A 33 72.32 -9.39 29.95
C PHE A 33 71.43 -8.38 30.71
N GLY A 34 71.96 -7.98 31.87
CA GLY A 34 71.46 -6.87 32.67
C GLY A 34 71.92 -5.52 32.14
N ASP A 35 71.44 -4.47 32.81
CA ASP A 35 71.63 -3.04 32.56
C ASP A 35 72.95 -2.67 31.90
N VAL A 36 72.85 -2.23 30.64
CA VAL A 36 73.93 -1.52 29.94
C VAL A 36 73.37 -0.21 29.45
N THR A 37 73.83 0.87 30.07
CA THR A 37 73.54 2.24 29.66
C THR A 37 74.04 2.53 28.25
N THR A 38 73.33 3.37 27.50
CA THR A 38 73.63 3.77 26.12
C THR A 38 74.99 4.47 25.91
N GLN A 39 75.77 4.68 26.97
CA GLN A 39 77.17 5.13 26.92
C GLN A 39 78.20 3.99 26.83
N ASP A 40 77.84 2.74 27.11
CA ASP A 40 78.76 1.60 27.08
C ASP A 40 78.72 0.81 25.75
N LEU A 41 77.64 0.93 24.97
CA LEU A 41 77.54 0.36 23.61
C LEU A 41 78.22 1.22 22.52
N VAL A 42 78.63 2.45 22.84
CA VAL A 42 79.39 3.34 21.96
C VAL A 42 80.91 3.27 22.25
N ARG A 43 81.30 2.69 23.39
CA ARG A 43 82.71 2.58 23.82
C ARG A 43 83.41 1.28 23.37
N GLU A 44 82.65 0.26 22.98
CA GLU A 44 83.16 -1.03 22.45
C GLU A 44 83.16 -1.13 20.91
N MET A 45 82.70 -0.10 20.19
CA MET A 45 82.70 -0.08 18.71
C MET A 45 83.77 0.82 18.09
N LEU A 46 84.50 1.58 18.91
CA LEU A 46 85.48 2.56 18.43
C LEU A 46 86.61 2.69 19.46
N LEU A 47 87.65 1.85 19.36
CA LEU A 47 89.02 2.13 19.83
C LEU A 47 90.00 1.01 19.40
N GLU A 48 90.40 1.01 18.13
CA GLU A 48 91.79 0.68 17.78
C GLU A 48 92.48 2.01 17.44
N THR A 49 93.04 2.66 18.45
CA THR A 49 93.97 3.78 18.29
C THR A 49 95.39 3.26 18.23
N ILE A 50 95.98 3.27 17.05
CA ILE A 50 97.43 3.28 16.85
C ILE A 50 97.77 4.55 16.09
N ILE A 51 98.14 5.61 16.82
CA ILE A 51 99.11 6.61 16.35
C ILE A 51 100.09 6.87 17.50
N SER A 52 101.19 6.16 17.44
CA SER A 52 102.49 6.61 17.89
C SER A 52 103.48 5.88 17.00
N ASN A 53 104.13 6.60 16.10
CA ASN A 53 105.50 6.30 15.73
C ASN A 53 106.06 7.55 15.07
N ASN A 54 106.85 8.30 15.83
CA ASN A 54 107.94 9.01 15.20
C ASN A 54 109.10 8.02 15.03
N THR A 55 109.71 8.13 13.85
CA THR A 55 111.08 7.72 13.47
C THR A 55 111.30 6.29 12.95
N HIS A 56 111.77 6.22 11.70
CA HIS A 56 113.09 5.71 11.30
C HIS A 56 113.31 5.79 9.76
N PHE A 57 112.30 6.14 8.96
CA PHE A 57 112.44 6.28 7.49
C PHE A 57 112.63 7.72 6.99
N ASP A 58 112.53 8.71 7.88
CA ASP A 58 112.95 10.10 7.66
C ASP A 58 114.49 10.26 7.59
N GLN A 59 115.26 9.18 7.68
CA GLN A 59 116.73 9.22 7.68
C GLN A 59 117.41 8.59 6.45
N PHE A 60 116.67 8.08 5.45
CA PHE A 60 117.30 7.37 4.32
C PHE A 60 116.86 7.79 2.91
N TYR A 61 115.92 8.70 2.73
CA TYR A 61 115.48 9.11 1.37
C TYR A 61 115.55 10.60 1.10
N ASN A 62 116.48 11.28 1.79
CA ASN A 62 117.08 12.54 1.38
C ASN A 62 118.28 12.33 0.42
N GLU A 63 118.55 11.12 -0.07
CA GLU A 63 119.76 10.86 -0.87
C GLU A 63 119.56 10.54 -2.36
N CYS A 64 118.35 10.43 -2.92
CA CYS A 64 118.20 10.12 -4.35
C CYS A 64 116.92 10.72 -4.98
N LEU A 65 117.00 11.95 -5.48
CA LEU A 65 116.36 12.30 -6.76
C LEU A 65 117.39 12.01 -7.88
N PRO A 66 117.03 11.70 -9.15
CA PRO A 66 115.84 12.20 -9.88
C PRO A 66 115.20 11.25 -10.95
N LEU A 67 114.15 11.78 -11.61
CA LEU A 67 113.73 11.64 -13.03
C LEU A 67 112.91 10.41 -13.56
N SER A 68 111.67 10.76 -13.97
CA SER A 68 111.02 10.48 -15.28
C SER A 68 109.96 9.35 -15.45
N CYS A 69 108.83 9.77 -16.06
CA CYS A 69 107.89 9.03 -16.94
C CYS A 69 106.93 7.98 -16.31
N THR A 70 105.64 7.80 -16.68
CA THR A 70 104.83 8.25 -17.83
C THR A 70 103.32 7.94 -17.65
N TYR A 71 102.49 8.62 -18.45
CA TYR A 71 101.03 8.59 -18.68
C TYR A 71 100.32 7.22 -18.77
N THR A 72 99.07 7.13 -18.23
CA THR A 72 97.77 6.79 -18.91
C THR A 72 96.71 6.28 -17.91
N ASN A 73 95.85 7.14 -17.33
CA ASN A 73 94.71 6.63 -16.54
C ASN A 73 93.47 7.55 -16.42
N LYS A 74 93.43 8.70 -17.12
CA LYS A 74 92.42 9.75 -16.87
C LYS A 74 91.13 9.62 -17.71
N GLN A 75 91.09 8.80 -18.75
CA GLN A 75 89.96 8.74 -19.70
C GLN A 75 88.84 7.75 -19.29
N ARG A 76 89.16 6.62 -18.64
CA ARG A 76 88.18 5.53 -18.34
C ARG A 76 87.26 5.80 -17.14
N ARG A 77 87.70 6.59 -16.15
CA ARG A 77 86.89 6.96 -14.97
C ARG A 77 85.70 7.86 -15.27
N ARG A 78 85.76 8.72 -16.30
CA ARG A 78 84.68 9.68 -16.62
C ARG A 78 83.43 9.01 -17.22
N ILE A 79 83.60 7.92 -17.98
CA ILE A 79 82.47 7.20 -18.60
C ILE A 79 81.76 6.35 -17.53
N LEU A 80 82.53 5.64 -16.70
CA LEU A 80 81.97 4.79 -15.63
C LEU A 80 81.26 5.62 -14.55
N ALA A 81 81.83 6.76 -14.15
CA ALA A 81 81.19 7.69 -13.22
C ALA A 81 79.91 8.31 -13.80
N SER A 82 79.91 8.68 -15.10
CA SER A 82 78.71 9.19 -15.76
C SER A 82 77.61 8.13 -15.88
N LEU A 83 77.97 6.87 -16.09
CA LEU A 83 77.02 5.76 -16.22
C LEU A 83 76.40 5.39 -14.86
N LEU A 84 77.22 5.38 -13.79
CA LEU A 84 76.76 5.16 -12.42
C LEU A 84 75.86 6.30 -11.92
N LEU A 85 76.16 7.56 -12.25
CA LEU A 85 75.28 8.69 -11.93
C LEU A 85 73.94 8.61 -12.66
N LEU A 86 73.94 8.11 -13.90
CA LEU A 86 72.71 7.95 -14.69
C LEU A 86 71.87 6.78 -14.19
N ILE A 87 72.50 5.68 -13.75
CA ILE A 87 71.82 4.58 -13.06
C ILE A 87 71.27 5.03 -11.70
N ALA A 88 72.01 5.86 -10.95
CA ALA A 88 71.55 6.44 -9.68
C ALA A 88 70.36 7.40 -9.90
N LEU A 89 70.40 8.23 -10.94
CA LEU A 89 69.28 9.11 -11.32
C LEU A 89 68.06 8.30 -11.79
N CYS A 90 68.25 7.27 -12.61
CA CYS A 90 67.14 6.43 -13.07
C CYS A 90 66.54 5.58 -11.93
N SER A 91 67.35 5.06 -11.02
CA SER A 91 66.87 4.31 -9.85
C SER A 91 66.20 5.22 -8.81
N GLY A 92 66.72 6.43 -8.61
CA GLY A 92 66.11 7.48 -7.80
C GLY A 92 64.76 7.92 -8.35
N LEU A 93 64.68 8.20 -9.65
CA LEU A 93 63.42 8.54 -10.33
C LEU A 93 62.40 7.39 -10.26
N ASN A 94 62.85 6.13 -10.34
CA ASN A 94 61.96 4.96 -10.21
C ASN A 94 61.43 4.79 -8.77
N LYS A 95 62.24 5.10 -7.75
CA LYS A 95 61.79 5.16 -6.35
C LYS A 95 60.80 6.30 -6.12
N ILE A 96 61.07 7.49 -6.67
CA ILE A 96 60.16 8.64 -6.61
C ILE A 96 58.84 8.30 -7.31
N PHE A 97 58.88 7.64 -8.47
CA PHE A 97 57.68 7.18 -9.17
C PHE A 97 56.88 6.16 -8.34
N ARG A 98 57.54 5.19 -7.71
CA ARG A 98 56.87 4.23 -6.81
C ARG A 98 56.20 4.89 -5.61
N ILE A 99 56.74 5.99 -5.11
CA ILE A 99 56.15 6.76 -4.00
C ILE A 99 55.00 7.65 -4.49
N LEU A 100 55.08 8.18 -5.71
CA LEU A 100 54.05 9.04 -6.29
C LEU A 100 52.84 8.27 -6.83
N ILE A 101 53.01 7.03 -7.30
CA ILE A 101 51.91 6.19 -7.83
C ILE A 101 50.74 6.02 -6.85
N PRO A 102 50.93 5.71 -5.55
CA PRO A 102 49.84 5.65 -4.57
C PRO A 102 49.10 6.98 -4.41
N SER A 103 49.83 8.10 -4.46
CA SER A 103 49.28 9.45 -4.29
C SER A 103 48.44 9.89 -5.49
N PHE A 104 48.95 9.67 -6.72
CA PHE A 104 48.17 9.88 -7.94
C PHE A 104 46.98 8.92 -8.03
N GLY A 105 47.15 7.67 -7.57
CA GLY A 105 46.08 6.70 -7.43
C GLY A 105 44.93 7.24 -6.58
N LYS A 106 45.21 7.80 -5.39
CA LYS A 106 44.19 8.42 -4.52
C LYS A 106 43.44 9.59 -5.18
N ILE A 107 44.14 10.42 -5.95
CA ILE A 107 43.54 11.59 -6.63
C ILE A 107 42.65 11.13 -7.79
N ILE A 108 43.13 10.19 -8.62
CA ILE A 108 42.34 9.63 -9.72
C ILE A 108 41.13 8.88 -9.17
N PHE A 109 41.30 8.09 -8.11
CA PHE A 109 40.19 7.38 -7.46
C PHE A 109 39.16 8.35 -6.89
N SER A 110 39.60 9.44 -6.25
CA SER A 110 38.70 10.49 -5.76
C SER A 110 37.95 11.19 -6.90
N CYS A 111 38.60 11.44 -8.04
CA CYS A 111 37.96 12.05 -9.21
C CYS A 111 36.96 11.13 -9.89
N ILE A 112 37.30 9.84 -10.06
CA ILE A 112 36.39 8.84 -10.64
C ILE A 112 35.19 8.62 -9.72
N ASP A 113 35.43 8.47 -8.42
CA ASP A 113 34.38 8.31 -7.42
C ASP A 113 33.49 9.56 -7.33
N TRP A 114 34.07 10.77 -7.38
CA TRP A 114 33.30 12.02 -7.47
C TRP A 114 32.46 12.11 -8.75
N TRP A 115 33.02 11.74 -9.90
CA TRP A 115 32.31 11.76 -11.18
C TRP A 115 31.18 10.73 -11.23
N LYS A 116 31.42 9.52 -10.74
CA LYS A 116 30.43 8.42 -10.62
C LYS A 116 29.32 8.82 -9.64
N ARG A 117 29.67 9.35 -8.45
CA ARG A 117 28.70 9.89 -7.47
C ARG A 117 27.83 11.05 -8.01
N ARG A 118 28.29 11.75 -9.05
CA ARG A 118 27.52 12.82 -9.69
C ARG A 118 26.62 12.32 -10.83
N HIS A 119 26.99 11.26 -11.54
CA HIS A 119 26.20 10.71 -12.66
C HIS A 119 25.20 9.62 -12.24
N THR A 120 25.50 8.77 -11.25
CA THR A 120 24.55 7.76 -10.74
C THR A 120 23.40 8.38 -9.91
N ARG A 121 23.43 9.70 -9.68
CA ARG A 121 22.45 10.45 -8.89
C ARG A 121 21.17 10.80 -9.67
N ARG A 122 20.97 10.32 -10.90
CA ARG A 122 19.75 10.60 -11.67
C ARG A 122 18.81 9.41 -11.87
N ASP A 123 19.30 8.17 -11.82
CA ASP A 123 18.54 7.09 -12.47
C ASP A 123 17.87 6.09 -11.51
N HIS A 124 18.05 6.15 -10.18
CA HIS A 124 17.54 5.12 -9.24
C HIS A 124 16.88 5.71 -7.97
N PHE A 125 16.16 6.83 -8.06
CA PHE A 125 15.44 7.41 -6.91
C PHE A 125 14.03 6.85 -6.68
N SER A 126 13.58 5.88 -7.48
CA SER A 126 12.15 5.57 -7.62
C SER A 126 11.58 4.63 -6.53
N ASP A 127 12.33 3.67 -6.02
CA ASP A 127 11.66 2.47 -5.47
C ASP A 127 11.62 2.35 -3.94
N ASP A 128 12.24 3.28 -3.19
CA ASP A 128 12.39 3.11 -1.73
C ASP A 128 12.37 4.45 -0.95
N ILE A 129 11.55 5.41 -1.38
CA ILE A 129 11.28 6.64 -0.62
C ILE A 129 10.20 6.33 0.42
N THR A 130 10.53 6.51 1.70
CA THR A 130 9.65 6.33 2.85
C THR A 130 9.50 7.65 3.59
N CYS A 131 8.27 8.15 3.70
CA CYS A 131 7.98 9.41 4.38
C CYS A 131 7.06 9.13 5.57
N PRO A 132 7.54 9.16 6.83
CA PRO A 132 6.65 9.00 7.98
C PRO A 132 5.62 10.13 8.06
N CYS A 133 4.36 9.78 8.30
CA CYS A 133 3.30 10.75 8.58
C CYS A 133 3.47 11.31 10.00
N THR A 134 3.15 12.59 10.21
CA THR A 134 3.08 13.18 11.56
C THR A 134 1.85 12.73 12.30
N HIS A 135 0.74 12.58 11.59
CA HIS A 135 -0.52 12.06 12.10
C HIS A 135 -0.69 10.61 11.68
N ILE A 136 -0.77 9.71 12.68
CA ILE A 136 -0.94 8.27 12.44
C ILE A 136 -2.39 7.83 12.26
N SER A 137 -3.33 8.72 12.57
CA SER A 137 -4.76 8.50 12.54
C SER A 137 -5.39 9.72 11.87
N ILE A 138 -5.99 9.51 10.71
CA ILE A 138 -6.55 10.56 9.87
C ILE A 138 -8.03 10.24 9.63
N PRO A 139 -8.98 11.09 10.08
CA PRO A 139 -10.39 10.95 9.75
C PRO A 139 -10.62 10.85 8.23
N TYR A 140 -11.49 9.95 7.80
CA TYR A 140 -11.84 9.84 6.37
C TYR A 140 -12.43 11.14 5.83
N GLY A 141 -13.19 11.89 6.64
CA GLY A 141 -13.76 13.18 6.28
C GLY A 141 -12.73 14.27 5.97
N ASP A 142 -11.45 14.11 6.35
CA ASP A 142 -10.41 15.09 6.04
C ASP A 142 -10.00 15.04 4.56
N PHE A 143 -10.14 13.89 3.91
CA PHE A 143 -9.68 13.69 2.53
C PHE A 143 -10.73 13.13 1.58
N ILE A 144 -11.84 12.58 2.07
CA ILE A 144 -13.03 12.28 1.26
C ILE A 144 -13.85 13.56 1.14
N SER A 145 -13.75 14.22 -0.01
CA SER A 145 -14.42 15.50 -0.27
C SER A 145 -15.91 15.35 -0.59
N GLU A 146 -16.31 14.19 -1.11
CA GLU A 146 -17.70 13.90 -1.46
C GLU A 146 -17.99 12.42 -1.18
N LEU A 147 -19.07 12.14 -0.45
CA LEU A 147 -19.62 10.80 -0.28
C LEU A 147 -21.11 10.93 0.03
N GLN A 148 -21.94 10.66 -0.96
CA GLN A 148 -23.40 10.78 -0.85
C GLN A 148 -24.12 9.85 -1.82
N VAL A 149 -25.41 9.62 -1.57
CA VAL A 149 -26.29 8.98 -2.54
C VAL A 149 -26.75 10.04 -3.53
N ASP A 150 -26.51 9.78 -4.81
CA ASP A 150 -26.87 10.69 -5.90
C ASP A 150 -28.37 10.58 -6.24
N ALA A 151 -28.88 9.35 -6.27
CA ALA A 151 -30.30 9.11 -6.46
C ALA A 151 -30.80 7.90 -5.63
N PHE A 152 -31.98 8.07 -5.05
CA PHE A 152 -32.81 6.98 -4.54
C PHE A 152 -33.86 6.61 -5.59
N HIS A 153 -34.41 5.41 -5.47
CA HIS A 153 -35.46 4.88 -6.35
C HIS A 153 -36.66 5.82 -6.40
N GLU A 154 -37.31 5.94 -7.57
CA GLU A 154 -38.42 6.87 -7.81
C GLU A 154 -39.58 6.69 -6.80
N ALA A 155 -39.84 5.45 -6.39
CA ALA A 155 -40.83 5.14 -5.34
C ALA A 155 -40.55 5.78 -3.97
N CYS A 156 -39.29 6.14 -3.68
CA CYS A 156 -38.88 6.86 -2.47
C CYS A 156 -38.89 8.38 -2.64
N SER A 157 -39.17 8.89 -3.84
CA SER A 157 -39.38 10.32 -4.05
C SER A 157 -40.68 10.78 -3.38
N THR A 158 -40.69 12.02 -2.89
CA THR A 158 -41.84 12.57 -2.19
C THR A 158 -43.08 12.54 -3.07
N ASN A 159 -44.11 11.85 -2.60
CA ASN A 159 -45.45 11.76 -3.16
C ASN A 159 -45.62 10.94 -4.45
N ALA A 160 -44.60 10.38 -5.10
CA ALA A 160 -44.79 9.63 -6.36
C ALA A 160 -45.82 8.51 -6.23
N ILE A 161 -45.63 7.58 -5.28
CA ILE A 161 -46.57 6.47 -5.05
C ILE A 161 -47.90 6.97 -4.45
N PHE A 162 -47.84 8.00 -3.61
CA PHE A 162 -49.01 8.59 -2.98
C PHE A 162 -49.95 9.20 -4.04
N ASP A 163 -49.43 10.03 -4.94
CA ASP A 163 -50.17 10.68 -6.02
C ASP A 163 -50.75 9.64 -7.00
N ILE A 164 -50.06 8.51 -7.19
CA ILE A 164 -50.55 7.40 -8.02
C ILE A 164 -51.75 6.69 -7.36
N LEU A 165 -51.69 6.40 -6.05
CA LEU A 165 -52.60 5.45 -5.39
C LEU A 165 -53.68 6.08 -4.50
N THR A 166 -53.55 7.36 -4.12
CA THR A 166 -54.49 8.02 -3.20
C THR A 166 -55.55 8.89 -3.87
N ASP A 167 -55.41 9.13 -5.16
CA ASP A 167 -56.23 10.10 -5.88
C ASP A 167 -57.61 9.53 -6.25
N GLY A 168 -58.36 8.85 -5.36
CA GLY A 168 -59.67 8.25 -5.66
C GLY A 168 -60.68 8.45 -4.53
N LEU A 169 -61.97 8.62 -4.88
CA LEU A 169 -63.06 8.83 -3.91
C LEU A 169 -63.02 7.75 -2.82
N LEU A 170 -63.08 8.18 -1.55
CA LEU A 170 -63.44 7.34 -0.40
C LEU A 170 -64.89 6.87 -0.60
N GLY A 171 -65.09 5.92 -1.50
CA GLY A 171 -66.30 5.12 -1.55
C GLY A 171 -66.30 4.21 -0.33
N LEU A 172 -66.63 4.79 0.83
CA LEU A 172 -67.08 4.08 2.04
C LEU A 172 -68.50 3.53 1.82
N ASP A 173 -68.84 3.17 0.59
CA ASP A 173 -70.12 2.53 0.28
C ASP A 173 -69.96 1.07 0.68
N GLU A 174 -70.51 0.81 1.87
CA GLU A 174 -70.68 -0.49 2.52
C GLU A 174 -69.36 -1.23 2.83
N PHE A 175 -68.94 -1.12 4.10
CA PHE A 175 -68.03 -2.07 4.76
C PHE A 175 -68.64 -3.49 4.79
N ASN A 176 -68.81 -4.12 3.62
CA ASN A 176 -68.66 -5.56 3.54
C ASN A 176 -67.17 -5.82 3.66
N LEU A 177 -66.70 -5.94 4.91
CA LEU A 177 -65.35 -6.34 5.37
C LEU A 177 -64.93 -7.74 4.87
N SER A 178 -65.39 -8.17 3.69
CA SER A 178 -65.48 -9.56 3.32
C SER A 178 -64.30 -10.11 2.52
N TYR A 179 -63.29 -9.31 2.16
CA TYR A 179 -62.10 -9.85 1.48
C TYR A 179 -60.83 -9.15 1.96
N GLY A 180 -60.03 -9.85 2.78
CA GLY A 180 -58.76 -9.33 3.30
C GLY A 180 -57.75 -8.94 2.21
N ASN A 181 -57.87 -9.51 1.00
CA ASN A 181 -56.99 -9.22 -0.13
C ASN A 181 -57.50 -8.13 -1.08
N ASP A 182 -58.59 -7.42 -0.75
CA ASP A 182 -59.01 -6.25 -1.54
C ASP A 182 -58.07 -5.06 -1.27
N PHE A 183 -57.41 -4.60 -2.33
CA PHE A 183 -56.43 -3.51 -2.26
C PHE A 183 -57.00 -2.22 -1.63
N LYS A 184 -58.30 -1.93 -1.82
CA LYS A 184 -58.93 -0.71 -1.29
C LYS A 184 -58.83 -0.62 0.23
N VAL A 185 -58.81 -1.76 0.93
CA VAL A 185 -58.81 -1.84 2.39
C VAL A 185 -57.47 -1.42 2.99
N TRP A 186 -56.36 -1.77 2.34
CA TRP A 186 -55.02 -1.62 2.90
C TRP A 186 -54.07 -0.75 2.06
N LYS A 187 -54.51 -0.19 0.92
CA LYS A 187 -53.68 0.67 0.05
C LYS A 187 -52.95 1.79 0.79
N PHE A 188 -53.61 2.47 1.73
CA PHE A 188 -53.00 3.57 2.48
C PHE A 188 -51.86 3.06 3.37
N PHE A 189 -52.06 1.92 4.01
CA PHE A 189 -51.06 1.29 4.86
C PHE A 189 -49.87 0.76 4.05
N PHE A 190 -50.10 0.29 2.82
CA PHE A 190 -49.02 -0.08 1.90
C PHE A 190 -48.18 1.14 1.51
N ILE A 191 -48.82 2.25 1.14
CA ILE A 191 -48.14 3.50 0.78
C ILE A 191 -47.32 4.02 1.97
N ASP A 192 -47.93 4.09 3.15
CA ASP A 192 -47.28 4.56 4.37
C ASP A 192 -46.11 3.67 4.78
N SER A 193 -46.26 2.35 4.65
CA SER A 193 -45.19 1.39 4.96
C SER A 193 -44.02 1.48 3.99
N LEU A 194 -44.30 1.60 2.69
CA LEU A 194 -43.26 1.81 1.67
C LEU A 194 -42.52 3.12 1.92
N ARG A 195 -43.25 4.20 2.21
CA ARG A 195 -42.67 5.49 2.58
C ARG A 195 -41.78 5.37 3.82
N LEU A 196 -42.24 4.67 4.85
CA LEU A 196 -41.46 4.47 6.08
C LEU A 196 -40.18 3.67 5.80
N LEU A 197 -40.24 2.62 4.96
CA LEU A 197 -39.05 1.86 4.55
C LEU A 197 -38.04 2.76 3.81
N CYS A 198 -38.51 3.61 2.89
CA CYS A 198 -37.66 4.58 2.20
C CYS A 198 -37.00 5.56 3.17
N LEU A 199 -37.78 6.13 4.12
CA LEU A 199 -37.26 7.06 5.12
C LEU A 199 -36.21 6.40 6.02
N LEU A 200 -36.48 5.18 6.50
CA LEU A 200 -35.54 4.42 7.31
C LEU A 200 -34.25 4.10 6.55
N ALA A 201 -34.36 3.76 5.26
CA ALA A 201 -33.20 3.53 4.41
C ALA A 201 -32.37 4.81 4.24
N GLN A 202 -33.00 5.94 3.91
CA GLN A 202 -32.34 7.24 3.75
C GLN A 202 -31.61 7.67 5.04
N GLU A 203 -32.30 7.65 6.18
CA GLU A 203 -31.73 8.03 7.47
C GLU A 203 -30.60 7.08 7.89
N SER A 204 -30.75 5.77 7.64
CA SER A 204 -29.70 4.78 7.92
C SER A 204 -28.46 5.01 7.06
N VAL A 205 -28.60 5.42 5.80
CA VAL A 205 -27.47 5.77 4.94
C VAL A 205 -26.78 7.03 5.46
N GLU A 206 -27.53 8.10 5.71
CA GLU A 206 -26.99 9.38 6.18
C GLU A 206 -26.20 9.20 7.49
N ASN A 207 -26.79 8.51 8.46
CA ASN A 207 -26.12 8.19 9.72
C ASN A 207 -24.85 7.36 9.51
N SER A 208 -24.90 6.37 8.61
CA SER A 208 -23.73 5.52 8.31
C SER A 208 -22.60 6.30 7.63
N ILE A 209 -22.93 7.23 6.73
CA ILE A 209 -21.94 8.12 6.08
C ILE A 209 -21.28 9.00 7.14
N ASN A 210 -22.07 9.63 8.02
CA ASN A 210 -21.54 10.49 9.09
C ASN A 210 -20.59 9.72 10.01
N VAL A 211 -20.97 8.51 10.41
CA VAL A 211 -20.10 7.64 11.22
C VAL A 211 -18.83 7.26 10.45
N PHE A 212 -18.94 6.89 9.17
CA PHE A 212 -17.80 6.51 8.35
C PHE A 212 -16.81 7.66 8.16
N LEU A 213 -17.28 8.87 7.83
CA LEU A 213 -16.44 10.04 7.65
C LEU A 213 -15.75 10.47 8.96
N SER A 214 -16.40 10.24 10.11
CA SER A 214 -15.78 10.47 11.43
C SER A 214 -14.77 9.39 11.85
N SER A 215 -14.81 8.23 11.20
CA SER A 215 -13.87 7.14 11.47
C SER A 215 -12.50 7.43 10.85
N THR A 216 -11.46 6.76 11.34
CA THR A 216 -10.07 7.11 11.02
C THR A 216 -9.34 6.02 10.25
N MET A 217 -8.60 6.42 9.22
CA MET A 217 -7.58 5.61 8.56
C MET A 217 -6.30 5.60 9.42
N LEU A 218 -5.71 4.42 9.60
CA LEU A 218 -4.45 4.24 10.33
C LEU A 218 -3.30 4.14 9.34
N ILE A 219 -2.38 5.09 9.38
CA ILE A 219 -1.28 5.17 8.44
C ILE A 219 -0.02 5.73 9.12
N ASN A 220 1.10 5.03 9.00
CA ASN A 220 2.36 5.46 9.61
C ASN A 220 3.34 6.08 8.60
N GLN A 221 3.09 5.89 7.31
CA GLN A 221 3.93 6.35 6.21
C GLN A 221 3.05 6.82 5.05
N LEU A 222 3.52 7.83 4.33
CA LEU A 222 2.84 8.32 3.15
C LEU A 222 2.77 7.22 2.09
N GLU A 223 1.56 6.84 1.69
CA GLU A 223 1.34 5.90 0.59
C GLU A 223 1.40 6.61 -0.77
N SER A 224 1.74 5.86 -1.81
CA SER A 224 1.70 6.36 -3.18
C SER A 224 0.26 6.68 -3.60
N ARG A 225 0.09 7.63 -4.53
CA ARG A 225 -1.23 8.02 -5.05
C ARG A 225 -2.04 6.82 -5.54
N GLU A 226 -1.42 5.93 -6.31
CA GLU A 226 -2.08 4.73 -6.83
C GLU A 226 -2.54 3.77 -5.71
N ARG A 227 -1.72 3.55 -4.68
CA ARG A 227 -2.12 2.71 -3.55
C ARG A 227 -3.25 3.34 -2.75
N PHE A 228 -3.14 4.64 -2.47
CA PHE A 228 -4.20 5.40 -1.80
C PHE A 228 -5.52 5.30 -2.56
N GLU A 229 -5.54 5.60 -3.86
CA GLU A 229 -6.75 5.55 -4.68
C GLU A 229 -7.37 4.15 -4.68
N ASN A 230 -6.54 3.10 -4.83
CA ASN A 230 -7.02 1.72 -4.77
C ASN A 230 -7.57 1.33 -3.39
N GLU A 231 -6.88 1.70 -2.31
CA GLU A 231 -7.30 1.39 -0.94
C GLU A 231 -8.59 2.13 -0.58
N ILE A 232 -8.70 3.42 -0.92
CA ILE A 232 -9.88 4.22 -0.64
C ILE A 232 -11.08 3.76 -1.47
N ASN A 233 -10.91 3.49 -2.77
CA ASN A 233 -11.99 2.95 -3.60
C ASN A 233 -12.49 1.61 -3.07
N ASN A 234 -11.57 0.71 -2.66
CA ASN A 234 -11.94 -0.55 -2.03
C ASN A 234 -12.67 -0.35 -0.71
N THR A 235 -12.23 0.60 0.11
CA THR A 235 -12.84 0.90 1.42
C THR A 235 -14.25 1.47 1.25
N ILE A 236 -14.45 2.42 0.32
CA ILE A 236 -15.75 2.99 -0.01
C ILE A 236 -16.69 1.90 -0.55
N ASN A 237 -16.22 1.07 -1.49
CA ASN A 237 -17.02 -0.04 -2.03
C ASN A 237 -17.44 -1.04 -0.93
N GLN A 238 -16.54 -1.34 0.01
CA GLN A 238 -16.87 -2.19 1.15
C GLN A 238 -17.86 -1.53 2.11
N PHE A 239 -17.71 -0.23 2.36
CA PHE A 239 -18.66 0.55 3.15
C PHE A 239 -20.07 0.49 2.53
N GLN A 240 -20.21 0.84 1.25
CA GLN A 240 -21.48 0.82 0.52
C GLN A 240 -22.14 -0.57 0.56
N LYS A 241 -21.36 -1.65 0.41
CA LYS A 241 -21.90 -3.01 0.50
C LYS A 241 -22.32 -3.38 1.93
N ARG A 242 -21.53 -3.01 2.93
CA ARG A 242 -21.79 -3.37 4.34
C ARG A 242 -23.04 -2.70 4.88
N ILE A 243 -23.30 -1.44 4.53
CA ILE A 243 -24.49 -0.74 5.02
C ILE A 243 -25.77 -1.42 4.53
N SER A 244 -25.84 -1.82 3.25
CA SER A 244 -26.98 -2.53 2.69
C SER A 244 -27.19 -3.88 3.36
N ILE A 245 -26.10 -4.64 3.59
CA ILE A 245 -26.16 -5.92 4.31
C ILE A 245 -26.67 -5.72 5.74
N SER A 246 -26.17 -4.72 6.46
CA SER A 246 -26.57 -4.45 7.85
C SER A 246 -28.05 -4.04 7.92
N PHE A 247 -28.52 -3.24 6.97
CA PHE A 247 -29.92 -2.86 6.87
C PHE A 247 -30.81 -4.09 6.60
N ALA A 248 -30.46 -4.92 5.62
CA ALA A 248 -31.18 -6.15 5.29
C ALA A 248 -31.25 -7.11 6.49
N GLN A 249 -30.14 -7.31 7.21
CA GLN A 249 -30.09 -8.13 8.42
C GLN A 249 -30.99 -7.59 9.54
N THR A 250 -31.05 -6.26 9.69
CA THR A 250 -31.94 -5.62 10.66
C THR A 250 -33.40 -5.85 10.29
N LEU A 251 -33.73 -5.72 9.00
CA LEU A 251 -35.07 -5.99 8.50
C LEU A 251 -35.47 -7.46 8.69
N ASP A 252 -34.57 -8.40 8.43
CA ASP A 252 -34.80 -9.84 8.65
C ASP A 252 -34.99 -10.16 10.13
N LEU A 253 -34.22 -9.52 11.01
CA LEU A 253 -34.42 -9.67 12.44
C LEU A 253 -35.82 -9.22 12.86
N LEU A 254 -36.32 -8.09 12.35
CA LEU A 254 -37.68 -7.61 12.62
C LEU A 254 -38.73 -8.61 12.13
N ARG A 255 -38.55 -9.13 10.90
CA ARG A 255 -39.42 -10.12 10.28
C ARG A 255 -39.49 -11.42 11.09
N MET A 256 -38.34 -12.00 11.42
CA MET A 256 -38.26 -13.23 12.22
C MET A 256 -38.79 -13.03 13.63
N THR A 257 -38.55 -11.87 14.23
CA THR A 257 -39.09 -11.55 15.56
C THR A 257 -40.60 -11.44 15.53
N ALA A 258 -41.18 -10.80 14.50
CA ALA A 258 -42.63 -10.71 14.34
C ALA A 258 -43.29 -12.07 14.14
N GLN A 259 -42.72 -12.93 13.28
CA GLN A 259 -43.23 -14.28 13.06
C GLN A 259 -43.06 -15.17 14.29
N GLY A 260 -41.86 -15.20 14.88
CA GLY A 260 -41.52 -16.06 16.02
C GLY A 260 -42.31 -15.76 17.29
N ASN A 261 -42.73 -14.51 17.47
CA ASN A 261 -43.62 -14.10 18.56
C ASN A 261 -45.10 -14.10 18.19
N ALA A 262 -45.46 -14.56 16.98
CA ALA A 262 -46.83 -14.60 16.48
C ALA A 262 -47.58 -13.26 16.65
N LEU A 263 -46.90 -12.13 16.40
CA LEU A 263 -47.49 -10.81 16.58
C LEU A 263 -48.71 -10.64 15.67
N LEU A 264 -49.87 -10.32 16.25
CA LEU A 264 -51.12 -10.13 15.51
C LEU A 264 -51.02 -8.93 14.55
N SER A 265 -51.26 -9.17 13.27
CA SER A 265 -51.39 -8.12 12.26
C SER A 265 -52.67 -7.32 12.50
N THR A 266 -52.63 -6.00 12.29
CA THR A 266 -53.81 -5.11 12.38
C THR A 266 -54.94 -5.53 11.42
N PHE A 267 -54.60 -6.17 10.29
CA PHE A 267 -55.57 -6.69 9.32
C PHE A 267 -56.01 -8.12 9.61
N SER A 268 -55.58 -8.70 10.73
CA SER A 268 -55.77 -10.13 11.04
C SER A 268 -55.33 -11.05 9.88
N SER A 269 -54.33 -10.62 9.11
CA SER A 269 -53.84 -11.30 7.91
C SER A 269 -53.01 -12.55 8.21
N ASN A 270 -52.45 -12.66 9.42
CA ASN A 270 -51.71 -13.84 9.89
C ASN A 270 -52.50 -14.71 10.86
N TRP A 271 -53.27 -14.10 11.76
CA TRP A 271 -54.03 -14.79 12.80
C TRP A 271 -55.41 -14.16 12.93
N ASN A 272 -56.43 -15.01 12.93
CA ASN A 272 -57.80 -14.65 13.22
C ASN A 272 -58.10 -14.90 14.70
N LEU A 273 -58.70 -13.94 15.37
CA LEU A 273 -59.18 -14.11 16.74
C LEU A 273 -60.61 -14.65 16.70
N SER A 274 -60.77 -15.93 17.01
CA SER A 274 -62.08 -16.57 17.09
C SER A 274 -62.50 -16.79 18.54
N ARG A 275 -63.81 -16.78 18.78
CA ARG A 275 -64.37 -17.19 20.08
C ARG A 275 -64.24 -18.70 20.19
N ALA A 276 -63.60 -19.20 21.25
CA ALA A 276 -63.63 -20.63 21.54
C ALA A 276 -65.10 -21.07 21.75
N GLY A 277 -65.49 -22.21 21.19
CA GLY A 277 -66.86 -22.71 21.21
C GLY A 277 -67.51 -22.60 22.58
N ILE A 278 -68.77 -22.17 22.59
CA ILE A 278 -69.57 -21.93 23.79
C ILE A 278 -69.95 -23.30 24.39
N ASP A 279 -69.09 -23.83 25.25
CA ASP A 279 -69.55 -24.73 26.31
C ASP A 279 -69.91 -23.86 27.51
N SER A 280 -71.20 -23.52 27.57
CA SER A 280 -71.98 -23.06 28.75
C SER A 280 -71.25 -22.25 29.83
N GLU A 281 -71.56 -20.95 29.85
CA GLU A 281 -71.65 -20.10 31.05
C GLU A 281 -70.37 -19.97 31.90
N ARG A 282 -69.48 -19.05 31.48
CA ARG A 282 -68.93 -17.90 32.27
C ARG A 282 -67.52 -17.48 31.87
N ASN A 283 -66.84 -18.21 30.98
CA ASN A 283 -65.53 -17.80 30.48
C ASN A 283 -65.52 -17.74 28.95
N THR A 284 -65.62 -16.53 28.37
CA THR A 284 -65.31 -16.32 26.95
C THR A 284 -63.80 -16.42 26.77
N SER A 285 -63.31 -17.58 26.36
CA SER A 285 -61.93 -17.71 25.88
C SER A 285 -61.86 -17.34 24.39
N PHE A 286 -60.79 -16.66 24.02
CA PHE A 286 -60.44 -16.40 22.63
C PHE A 286 -59.35 -17.37 22.21
N VAL A 287 -59.46 -17.86 20.98
CA VAL A 287 -58.43 -18.67 20.33
C VAL A 287 -57.93 -17.95 19.09
N THR A 288 -56.62 -18.00 18.88
CA THR A 288 -55.99 -17.51 17.66
C THR A 288 -55.86 -18.64 16.66
N ILE A 289 -56.46 -18.48 15.50
CA ILE A 289 -56.41 -19.46 14.40
C ILE A 289 -55.55 -18.86 13.30
N PRO A 290 -54.49 -19.54 12.82
CA PRO A 290 -53.67 -18.99 11.77
C PRO A 290 -54.45 -18.90 10.46
N ILE A 291 -54.25 -17.81 9.73
CA ILE A 291 -54.82 -17.65 8.40
C ILE A 291 -54.07 -18.57 7.42
N ILE A 292 -54.85 -19.18 6.52
CA ILE A 292 -54.35 -19.95 5.38
C ILE A 292 -54.57 -19.09 4.14
N HIS A 293 -53.50 -18.79 3.42
CA HIS A 293 -53.59 -18.13 2.12
C HIS A 293 -53.63 -19.19 1.02
N ASN A 294 -54.60 -19.06 0.12
CA ASN A 294 -54.76 -19.93 -1.03
C ASN A 294 -54.34 -19.15 -2.27
N ASN A 295 -53.34 -19.65 -2.98
CA ASN A 295 -52.97 -19.14 -4.29
C ASN A 295 -53.66 -19.99 -5.36
N THR A 296 -54.68 -19.43 -5.99
CA THR A 296 -55.49 -20.10 -7.01
C THR A 296 -54.72 -20.33 -8.31
N GLU A 297 -53.75 -19.48 -8.64
CA GLU A 297 -52.96 -19.60 -9.87
C GLU A 297 -51.95 -20.75 -9.78
N GLN A 298 -51.35 -20.94 -8.61
CA GLN A 298 -50.38 -22.01 -8.36
C GLN A 298 -51.00 -23.28 -7.77
N ASN A 299 -52.30 -23.24 -7.45
CA ASN A 299 -53.03 -24.31 -6.76
C ASN A 299 -52.33 -24.74 -5.45
N THR A 300 -51.79 -23.77 -4.71
CA THR A 300 -51.08 -23.97 -3.45
C THR A 300 -51.82 -23.32 -2.30
N SER A 301 -51.71 -23.90 -1.11
CA SER A 301 -52.14 -23.27 0.14
C SER A 301 -50.97 -23.23 1.10
N CYS A 302 -50.86 -22.13 1.85
CA CYS A 302 -49.82 -21.95 2.85
C CYS A 302 -50.42 -21.35 4.12
N SER A 303 -49.82 -21.65 5.27
CA SER A 303 -50.25 -21.15 6.58
C SER A 303 -49.29 -20.09 7.07
N CYS A 304 -49.83 -18.96 7.54
CA CYS A 304 -49.05 -17.89 8.14
C CYS A 304 -48.39 -18.27 9.48
N ALA A 305 -48.81 -19.37 10.11
CA ALA A 305 -48.12 -19.92 11.27
C ALA A 305 -46.78 -20.57 10.91
N THR A 306 -46.67 -21.16 9.71
CA THR A 306 -45.51 -21.98 9.33
C THR A 306 -44.59 -21.26 8.36
N LEU A 307 -45.11 -20.38 7.52
CA LEU A 307 -44.35 -19.70 6.48
C LEU A 307 -44.66 -18.20 6.46
N GLN A 308 -43.68 -17.36 6.75
CA GLN A 308 -43.82 -15.91 6.71
C GLN A 308 -43.99 -15.35 5.30
N THR A 309 -43.36 -15.97 4.31
CA THR A 309 -43.46 -15.59 2.90
C THR A 309 -44.75 -16.08 2.22
N CYS A 310 -45.70 -16.59 3.01
CA CYS A 310 -46.99 -17.01 2.52
C CYS A 310 -47.80 -15.80 2.04
N THR A 311 -48.30 -15.89 0.80
CA THR A 311 -48.96 -14.78 0.09
C THR A 311 -50.12 -15.28 -0.76
N MET A 312 -51.03 -14.37 -1.10
CA MET A 312 -52.04 -14.56 -2.14
C MET A 312 -52.10 -13.36 -3.09
N PRO A 313 -52.63 -13.53 -4.31
CA PRO A 313 -52.84 -12.41 -5.24
C PRO A 313 -53.76 -11.33 -4.64
N VAL A 314 -53.41 -10.07 -4.95
CA VAL A 314 -54.21 -8.91 -4.57
C VAL A 314 -55.30 -8.69 -5.60
N ASN A 315 -56.52 -8.52 -5.10
CA ASN A 315 -57.66 -8.22 -5.95
C ASN A 315 -58.05 -6.76 -5.76
N LEU A 316 -58.52 -6.15 -6.84
CA LEU A 316 -59.22 -4.88 -6.81
C LEU A 316 -60.60 -5.11 -7.38
N SER A 317 -61.61 -5.02 -6.52
CA SER A 317 -63.00 -5.25 -6.90
C SER A 317 -63.78 -3.93 -6.92
N ASN A 318 -64.61 -3.76 -7.95
CA ASN A 318 -65.71 -2.82 -7.98
C ASN A 318 -67.02 -3.61 -8.18
N SER A 319 -68.18 -2.96 -8.10
CA SER A 319 -69.49 -3.63 -8.13
C SER A 319 -69.69 -4.61 -9.29
N ASN A 320 -68.99 -4.42 -10.42
CA ASN A 320 -69.15 -5.22 -11.63
C ASN A 320 -67.84 -5.87 -12.16
N GLU A 321 -66.67 -5.50 -11.63
CA GLU A 321 -65.38 -5.88 -12.21
C GLU A 321 -64.35 -6.22 -11.11
N THR A 322 -63.54 -7.25 -11.35
CA THR A 322 -62.45 -7.64 -10.46
C THR A 322 -61.17 -7.79 -11.27
N MET A 323 -60.11 -7.12 -10.83
CA MET A 323 -58.77 -7.21 -11.42
C MET A 323 -57.79 -7.76 -10.40
N ILE A 324 -56.86 -8.63 -10.83
CA ILE A 324 -55.67 -8.97 -10.05
C ILE A 324 -54.61 -7.90 -10.36
N ILE A 325 -54.00 -7.31 -9.32
CA ILE A 325 -52.97 -6.30 -9.52
C ILE A 325 -51.63 -7.00 -9.70
N ASP A 326 -51.10 -6.98 -10.92
CA ASP A 326 -49.81 -7.57 -11.24
C ASP A 326 -48.70 -7.04 -10.34
N GLY A 327 -47.91 -7.96 -9.78
CA GLY A 327 -46.81 -7.65 -8.88
C GLY A 327 -47.21 -7.41 -7.43
N MET A 328 -48.47 -7.11 -7.12
CA MET A 328 -48.89 -6.91 -5.72
C MET A 328 -49.41 -8.21 -5.10
N VAL A 329 -48.97 -8.48 -3.87
CA VAL A 329 -49.35 -9.67 -3.10
C VAL A 329 -49.82 -9.29 -1.70
N PHE A 330 -50.84 -9.99 -1.20
CA PHE A 330 -51.30 -9.88 0.18
C PHE A 330 -50.62 -10.95 1.02
N GLY A 331 -49.85 -10.52 2.03
CA GLY A 331 -49.04 -11.40 2.86
C GLY A 331 -49.56 -11.54 4.29
N CYS A 332 -48.91 -12.42 5.05
CA CYS A 332 -49.26 -12.68 6.44
C CYS A 332 -49.23 -11.45 7.35
N ASN A 333 -48.39 -10.46 7.05
CA ASN A 333 -48.42 -9.17 7.75
C ASN A 333 -48.23 -8.03 6.74
N LEU A 334 -48.45 -6.79 7.20
CA LEU A 334 -48.31 -5.61 6.35
C LEU A 334 -46.89 -5.44 5.77
N LEU A 335 -45.86 -5.77 6.56
CA LEU A 335 -44.49 -5.69 6.12
C LEU A 335 -44.21 -6.70 4.99
N GLU A 336 -44.67 -7.95 5.10
CA GLU A 336 -44.56 -8.95 4.04
C GLU A 336 -45.40 -8.59 2.82
N THR A 337 -46.59 -8.02 3.02
CA THR A 337 -47.43 -7.50 1.94
C THR A 337 -46.65 -6.48 1.10
N VAL A 338 -45.91 -5.59 1.75
CA VAL A 338 -45.08 -4.59 1.06
C VAL A 338 -43.85 -5.24 0.45
N LEU A 339 -43.03 -5.93 1.25
CA LEU A 339 -41.74 -6.46 0.82
C LEU A 339 -41.86 -7.49 -0.30
N LEU A 340 -42.87 -8.37 -0.26
CA LEU A 340 -43.04 -9.43 -1.26
C LEU A 340 -43.76 -8.93 -2.52
N SER A 341 -44.35 -7.73 -2.49
CA SER A 341 -44.88 -7.09 -3.68
C SER A 341 -43.77 -6.50 -4.54
N SER A 342 -44.00 -6.40 -5.84
CA SER A 342 -43.24 -5.60 -6.79
C SER A 342 -44.06 -4.39 -7.24
N LEU A 343 -43.39 -3.44 -7.88
CA LEU A 343 -44.01 -2.24 -8.45
C LEU A 343 -44.34 -2.39 -9.94
N SER A 344 -44.36 -3.62 -10.47
CA SER A 344 -44.46 -3.88 -11.92
C SER A 344 -45.70 -3.24 -12.56
N CYS A 345 -46.86 -3.27 -11.89
CA CYS A 345 -48.07 -2.59 -12.37
C CYS A 345 -47.90 -1.07 -12.50
N LEU A 346 -47.06 -0.45 -11.66
CA LEU A 346 -46.84 0.99 -11.66
C LEU A 346 -45.89 1.46 -12.77
N TYR A 347 -45.14 0.54 -13.38
CA TYR A 347 -44.34 0.78 -14.59
C TYR A 347 -45.14 0.53 -15.88
N SER A 348 -46.12 -0.38 -15.84
CA SER A 348 -46.93 -0.75 -17.00
C SER A 348 -48.07 0.24 -17.24
N GLU A 349 -48.07 0.93 -18.39
CA GLU A 349 -49.12 1.89 -18.76
C GLU A 349 -50.52 1.26 -18.74
N THR A 350 -50.67 0.02 -19.24
CA THR A 350 -51.97 -0.67 -19.27
C THR A 350 -52.46 -1.03 -17.88
N CYS A 351 -51.58 -1.55 -17.02
CA CYS A 351 -51.95 -1.92 -15.65
C CYS A 351 -52.28 -0.66 -14.83
N PHE A 352 -51.45 0.38 -14.98
CA PHE A 352 -51.62 1.67 -14.34
C PHE A 352 -52.96 2.33 -14.65
N ILE A 353 -53.38 2.36 -15.93
CA ILE A 353 -54.66 2.94 -16.33
C ILE A 353 -55.83 2.17 -15.70
N ASN A 354 -55.85 0.84 -15.83
CA ASN A 354 -56.92 0.00 -15.27
C ASN A 354 -57.01 0.12 -13.74
N LEU A 355 -55.85 0.16 -13.06
CA LEU A 355 -55.76 0.36 -11.61
C LEU A 355 -56.40 1.68 -11.20
N ARG A 356 -56.08 2.78 -11.90
CA ARG A 356 -56.62 4.11 -11.58
C ARG A 356 -58.12 4.21 -11.86
N ASP A 357 -58.58 3.61 -12.95
CA ASP A 357 -60.00 3.59 -13.31
C ASP A 357 -60.83 2.86 -12.23
N LEU A 358 -60.38 1.69 -11.78
CA LEU A 358 -61.06 0.90 -10.73
C LEU A 358 -60.98 1.54 -9.34
N LEU A 359 -59.97 2.36 -9.08
CA LEU A 359 -59.86 3.18 -7.87
C LEU A 359 -60.75 4.44 -7.91
N GLY A 360 -61.40 4.73 -9.05
CA GLY A 360 -62.25 5.91 -9.21
C GLY A 360 -61.44 7.21 -9.18
N ALA A 361 -60.21 7.20 -9.69
CA ALA A 361 -59.34 8.36 -9.68
C ALA A 361 -59.75 9.40 -10.73
N PRO A 362 -59.70 10.72 -10.43
CA PRO A 362 -59.99 11.72 -11.44
C PRO A 362 -58.91 11.65 -12.53
N PRO A 363 -59.23 12.03 -13.77
CA PRO A 363 -58.30 12.04 -14.89
C PRO A 363 -57.28 13.18 -14.73
N ARG A 364 -56.38 13.04 -13.76
CA ARG A 364 -55.17 13.85 -13.64
C ARG A 364 -54.03 13.20 -14.43
N PRO A 365 -53.12 13.99 -15.00
CA PRO A 365 -51.94 13.49 -15.72
C PRO A 365 -50.87 13.02 -14.72
N VAL A 366 -51.19 11.98 -13.94
CA VAL A 366 -50.18 11.23 -13.18
C VAL A 366 -49.57 10.23 -14.14
N LYS A 367 -48.24 10.21 -14.20
CA LYS A 367 -47.48 9.29 -15.06
C LYS A 367 -47.14 8.01 -14.30
N PRO A 368 -47.04 6.86 -14.99
CA PRO A 368 -46.42 5.68 -14.41
C PRO A 368 -44.95 5.96 -14.05
N LEU A 369 -44.39 5.09 -13.21
CA LEU A 369 -42.97 5.11 -12.88
C LEU A 369 -42.12 4.88 -14.14
N ASN A 370 -40.91 5.43 -14.16
CA ASN A 370 -40.03 5.37 -15.32
C ASN A 370 -39.00 4.24 -15.17
N ASP A 371 -39.17 3.19 -15.98
CA ASP A 371 -38.28 2.01 -16.01
C ASP A 371 -36.84 2.35 -16.38
N SER A 372 -36.61 3.47 -17.06
CA SER A 372 -35.29 3.90 -17.53
C SER A 372 -34.48 4.63 -16.46
N LEU A 373 -35.11 5.00 -15.33
CA LEU A 373 -34.43 5.67 -14.21
C LEU A 373 -33.94 4.70 -13.14
N THR A 374 -34.39 3.44 -13.18
CA THR A 374 -34.06 2.45 -12.16
C THR A 374 -33.04 1.43 -12.65
N ARG A 375 -32.11 1.04 -11.78
CA ARG A 375 -31.19 -0.08 -12.02
C ARG A 375 -31.80 -1.43 -11.60
N PHE A 376 -32.94 -1.42 -10.93
CA PHE A 376 -33.66 -2.62 -10.53
C PHE A 376 -34.48 -3.17 -11.68
N SER A 377 -34.74 -4.47 -11.69
CA SER A 377 -35.69 -5.04 -12.64
C SER A 377 -37.10 -4.58 -12.27
N VAL A 378 -37.93 -4.30 -13.28
CA VAL A 378 -39.36 -3.96 -13.08
C VAL A 378 -40.12 -5.06 -12.31
N ASN A 379 -39.64 -6.30 -12.39
CA ASN A 379 -40.21 -7.45 -11.68
C ASN A 379 -39.56 -7.71 -10.31
N ASP A 380 -38.55 -6.94 -9.91
CA ASP A 380 -37.94 -7.08 -8.59
C ASP A 380 -38.95 -6.73 -7.49
N THR A 381 -38.88 -7.48 -6.40
CA THR A 381 -39.68 -7.21 -5.21
C THR A 381 -39.17 -5.97 -4.48
N ILE A 382 -40.06 -5.32 -3.73
CA ILE A 382 -39.69 -4.22 -2.84
C ILE A 382 -38.68 -4.70 -1.79
N GLU A 383 -38.69 -5.97 -1.39
CA GLU A 383 -37.65 -6.60 -0.57
C GLU A 383 -36.26 -6.45 -1.21
N THR A 384 -36.14 -6.76 -2.49
CA THR A 384 -34.86 -6.65 -3.22
C THR A 384 -34.38 -5.21 -3.26
N MET A 385 -35.30 -4.26 -3.49
CA MET A 385 -34.99 -2.83 -3.45
C MET A 385 -34.59 -2.39 -2.03
N ALA A 386 -35.34 -2.79 -1.01
CA ALA A 386 -35.12 -2.45 0.39
C ALA A 386 -33.80 -3.02 0.94
N TYR A 387 -33.43 -4.25 0.58
CA TYR A 387 -32.13 -4.84 0.91
C TYR A 387 -30.96 -4.08 0.30
N GLN A 388 -31.21 -3.35 -0.78
CA GLN A 388 -30.24 -2.43 -1.39
C GLN A 388 -30.54 -0.96 -1.03
N MET A 389 -31.33 -0.75 0.02
CA MET A 389 -31.70 0.54 0.60
C MET A 389 -32.32 1.52 -0.39
N PHE A 390 -32.95 1.01 -1.46
CA PHE A 390 -33.52 1.79 -2.55
C PHE A 390 -32.52 2.73 -3.26
N ILE A 391 -31.22 2.42 -3.21
CA ILE A 391 -30.18 3.30 -3.77
C ILE A 391 -30.02 3.00 -5.26
N GLU A 392 -30.11 4.02 -6.10
CA GLU A 392 -29.88 3.92 -7.56
C GLU A 392 -28.41 4.19 -7.88
N SER A 393 -27.84 5.27 -7.35
CA SER A 393 -26.46 5.68 -7.64
C SER A 393 -25.76 6.30 -6.44
N TRP A 394 -24.44 6.18 -6.43
CA TRP A 394 -23.54 6.78 -5.44
C TRP A 394 -22.63 7.78 -6.12
N THR A 395 -22.30 8.86 -5.42
CA THR A 395 -21.20 9.75 -5.78
C THR A 395 -20.18 9.77 -4.66
N SER A 396 -18.92 9.53 -5.01
CA SER A 396 -17.79 9.58 -4.07
C SER A 396 -16.55 10.15 -4.73
N ASN A 397 -15.84 11.02 -4.02
CA ASN A 397 -14.59 11.60 -4.45
C ASN A 397 -13.64 11.77 -3.26
N ALA A 398 -12.38 11.35 -3.45
CA ALA A 398 -11.32 11.47 -2.46
C ALA A 398 -10.13 12.24 -3.06
N SER A 399 -9.62 13.22 -2.31
CA SER A 399 -8.48 14.03 -2.71
C SER A 399 -7.18 13.50 -2.10
N TYR A 400 -6.27 13.06 -2.97
CA TYR A 400 -4.92 12.72 -2.55
C TYR A 400 -4.17 13.93 -2.00
N GLU A 401 -4.42 15.15 -2.51
CA GLU A 401 -3.79 16.36 -1.97
C GLU A 401 -4.20 16.60 -0.51
N ASN A 402 -5.49 16.46 -0.19
CA ASN A 402 -5.97 16.60 1.18
C ASN A 402 -5.38 15.51 2.08
N PHE A 403 -5.36 14.26 1.62
CA PHE A 403 -4.71 13.16 2.33
C PHE A 403 -3.23 13.44 2.60
N TYR A 404 -2.48 13.90 1.60
CA TYR A 404 -1.07 14.26 1.72
C TYR A 404 -0.87 15.36 2.77
N ASN A 405 -1.73 16.39 2.75
CA ASN A 405 -1.69 17.49 3.70
C ASN A 405 -2.02 17.03 5.13
N SER A 406 -2.97 16.11 5.31
CA SER A 406 -3.30 15.54 6.62
C SER A 406 -2.20 14.61 7.15
N CYS A 407 -1.54 13.83 6.29
CA CYS A 407 -0.37 13.03 6.66
C CYS A 407 0.83 13.92 7.04
N SER A 408 0.98 15.09 6.40
CA SER A 408 2.01 16.10 6.68
C SER A 408 3.40 15.52 6.95
N PRO A 409 4.02 14.79 6.00
CA PRO A 409 5.31 14.15 6.23
C PRO A 409 6.42 15.18 6.48
N ASN A 410 7.13 15.06 7.60
CA ASN A 410 8.19 16.01 7.98
C ASN A 410 9.51 15.80 7.24
N TYR A 411 9.84 14.55 6.93
CA TYR A 411 11.04 14.17 6.20
C TYR A 411 10.77 12.90 5.41
N CYS A 412 11.56 12.65 4.36
CA CYS A 412 11.50 11.41 3.60
C CYS A 412 12.90 10.78 3.58
N VAL A 413 12.97 9.48 3.82
CA VAL A 413 14.20 8.69 3.80
C VAL A 413 14.18 7.86 2.53
N TYR A 414 15.29 7.84 1.80
CA TYR A 414 15.48 6.96 0.66
C TYR A 414 16.62 5.99 0.96
N THR A 415 16.45 4.71 0.64
CA THR A 415 17.57 3.77 0.72
C THR A 415 18.36 3.80 -0.60
N TYR A 416 19.67 4.00 -0.50
CA TYR A 416 20.57 3.92 -1.65
C TYR A 416 21.46 2.68 -1.51
N ARG A 417 21.22 1.67 -2.34
CA ARG A 417 22.10 0.50 -2.46
C ARG A 417 23.17 0.75 -3.50
N SER A 418 24.34 1.23 -3.06
CA SER A 418 25.53 1.24 -3.90
C SER A 418 26.03 -0.20 -4.07
N ARG A 419 25.87 -0.78 -5.26
CA ARG A 419 26.59 -2.02 -5.62
C ARG A 419 28.01 -1.64 -6.04
N PHE A 420 28.95 -1.73 -5.09
CA PHE A 420 30.37 -1.68 -5.42
C PHE A 420 30.78 -2.99 -6.10
N ASP A 421 31.02 -2.96 -7.41
CA ASP A 421 31.57 -4.13 -8.12
C ASP A 421 33.10 -4.18 -7.94
N VAL A 422 33.55 -5.10 -7.08
CA VAL A 422 34.97 -5.35 -6.79
C VAL A 422 35.76 -5.67 -8.08
N ARG A 423 35.10 -6.24 -9.10
CA ARG A 423 35.74 -6.52 -10.40
C ARG A 423 36.06 -5.24 -11.15
N GLU A 424 35.15 -4.26 -11.15
CA GLU A 424 35.32 -2.96 -11.81
C GLU A 424 36.46 -2.16 -11.16
N MET A 425 36.61 -2.27 -9.84
CA MET A 425 37.76 -1.70 -9.11
C MET A 425 39.08 -2.35 -9.56
N LEU A 426 39.15 -3.68 -9.57
CA LEU A 426 40.36 -4.40 -9.95
C LEU A 426 40.79 -4.11 -11.40
N THR A 427 39.85 -4.09 -12.34
CA THR A 427 40.13 -3.79 -13.76
C THR A 427 40.61 -2.35 -13.96
N THR A 428 40.04 -1.40 -13.23
CA THR A 428 40.47 0.01 -13.27
C THR A 428 41.89 0.18 -12.75
N PHE A 429 42.24 -0.48 -11.63
CA PHE A 429 43.60 -0.45 -11.10
C PHE A 429 44.62 -1.05 -12.06
N LEU A 430 44.30 -2.21 -12.65
CA LEU A 430 45.17 -2.87 -13.63
C LEU A 430 45.36 -2.02 -14.89
N SER A 431 44.28 -1.39 -15.38
CA SER A 431 44.32 -0.51 -16.56
C SER A 431 45.23 0.70 -16.35
N VAL A 432 45.10 1.39 -15.22
CA VAL A 432 45.95 2.56 -14.88
C VAL A 432 47.42 2.15 -14.73
N PHE A 433 47.71 1.02 -14.09
CA PHE A 433 49.08 0.54 -13.90
C PHE A 433 49.76 0.19 -15.23
N VAL A 434 49.05 -0.51 -16.11
CA VAL A 434 49.58 -0.91 -17.43
C VAL A 434 49.77 0.32 -18.32
N GLY A 435 48.79 1.23 -18.37
CA GLY A 435 48.86 2.45 -19.18
C GLY A 435 50.02 3.36 -18.77
N LEU A 436 50.23 3.53 -17.46
CA LEU A 436 51.32 4.35 -16.93
C LEU A 436 52.69 3.72 -17.23
N SER A 437 52.83 2.40 -17.05
CA SER A 437 54.07 1.67 -17.34
C SER A 437 54.45 1.75 -18.82
N PHE A 438 53.47 1.63 -19.72
CA PHE A 438 53.66 1.76 -21.15
C PHE A 438 54.08 3.18 -21.54
N GLY A 439 53.41 4.21 -21.02
CA GLY A 439 53.75 5.62 -21.29
C GLY A 439 55.17 5.99 -20.89
N ILE A 440 55.63 5.51 -19.72
CA ILE A 440 57.01 5.76 -19.25
C ILE A 440 58.04 5.09 -20.16
N ARG A 441 57.79 3.86 -20.63
CA ARG A 441 58.72 3.16 -21.55
C ARG A 441 58.93 3.91 -22.86
N PHE A 442 57.93 4.64 -23.35
CA PHE A 442 58.05 5.48 -24.55
C PHE A 442 58.69 6.84 -24.25
N ALA A 443 58.38 7.46 -23.12
CA ALA A 443 58.88 8.78 -22.77
C ALA A 443 60.38 8.77 -22.42
N VAL A 444 60.86 7.74 -21.68
CA VAL A 444 62.24 7.66 -21.19
C VAL A 444 63.30 7.72 -22.30
N PRO A 445 63.25 6.93 -23.40
CA PRO A 445 64.27 7.02 -24.45
C PRO A 445 64.27 8.39 -25.15
N TYR A 446 63.12 9.05 -25.24
CA TYR A 446 63.01 10.40 -25.80
C TYR A 446 63.66 11.44 -24.89
N LEU A 447 63.39 11.37 -23.59
CA LEU A 447 64.01 12.22 -22.57
C LEU A 447 65.53 12.03 -22.52
N VAL A 448 66.02 10.78 -22.63
CA VAL A 448 67.46 10.48 -22.69
C VAL A 448 68.11 11.09 -23.93
N LYS A 449 67.47 11.01 -25.12
CA LYS A 449 67.99 11.65 -26.34
C LYS A 449 68.08 13.17 -26.19
N ILE A 450 67.06 13.80 -25.60
CA ILE A 450 67.06 15.26 -25.33
C ILE A 450 68.22 15.61 -24.39
N PHE A 451 68.39 14.85 -23.31
CA PHE A 451 69.46 15.07 -22.33
C PHE A 451 70.86 14.90 -22.94
N GLN A 452 71.04 13.91 -23.82
CA GLN A 452 72.28 13.72 -24.57
C GLN A 452 72.56 14.87 -25.55
N LYS A 453 71.52 15.42 -26.19
CA LYS A 453 71.62 16.59 -27.09
C LYS A 453 72.08 17.83 -26.32
N ILE A 454 71.52 18.05 -25.13
CA ILE A 454 71.90 19.15 -24.24
C ILE A 454 73.36 18.98 -23.78
N LYS A 455 73.75 17.78 -23.33
CA LYS A 455 75.13 17.50 -22.89
C LYS A 455 76.18 17.67 -24.00
N ARG A 456 75.84 17.35 -25.26
CA ARG A 456 76.74 17.56 -26.41
C ARG A 456 76.92 19.04 -26.76
N ARG A 457 75.94 19.91 -26.47
CA ARG A 457 76.05 21.36 -26.66
C ARG A 457 76.99 22.07 -25.66
N PHE A 458 77.26 21.46 -24.51
CA PHE A 458 78.08 22.05 -23.45
C PHE A 458 79.49 21.43 -23.34
N ARG A 459 79.98 20.72 -24.36
CA ARG A 459 81.33 20.16 -24.37
C ARG A 459 82.30 21.11 -25.08
N ILE A 460 83.01 21.93 -24.29
CA ILE A 460 84.11 22.78 -24.76
C ILE A 460 85.30 21.87 -25.12
N GLU A 461 85.76 21.94 -26.38
CA GLU A 461 87.03 21.34 -26.79
C GLU A 461 88.20 22.15 -26.23
N PRO A 462 89.27 21.52 -25.71
CA PRO A 462 90.48 22.24 -25.37
C PRO A 462 91.23 22.60 -26.66
N THR A 463 91.30 23.89 -26.98
CA THR A 463 92.26 24.42 -27.96
C THR A 463 93.68 24.25 -27.42
N GLN A 464 94.58 23.88 -28.34
CA GLN A 464 96.00 23.56 -28.15
C GLN A 464 96.80 24.61 -27.38
#